data_AF-A0A180EMZ5-F1
#
_entry.id   AF-A0A180EMZ5-F1
#
_cell.length_a   1.000
_cell.length_b   1.000
_cell.length_c   1.000
_cell.angle_alpha   90.00
_cell.angle_beta   90.00
_cell.angle_gamma   90.00
#
_symmetry.space_group_name_H-M   'P 1'
#
loop_
_entity.id
_entity.type
_entity.pdbx_description
1 polymer ?
#
loop_
_entity_poly.entity_id
_entity_poly.type
_entity_poly.pdbx_seq_one_letter_code
_entity_poly.pdbx_strand_id
1 'polypeptide(L)'
;MKSLSPFLFLFGFVLLLSACGGNEEVATVDPAPVQPTDSAPAAAPASKGRIVWVDGLSLRESPSLTAKRVAKMKNGEVVKLTGQKSDENENAVLRGVLYSEPWYELTTEDGKQGWAHGGGLKGNREVKGNRPLTDTKFNFPYFGEFDLSGWKKTGPTSTSAGDFDYTTTTYVGDGQRLSITTTGTESGSEYGYNFDYLLQNSRGDTLKTRYFSYNNDIREIEEVVVDYMGAEPTQHRRTQSVSTAYQQLKGYPLMARGEWKSQPLSEVGKEDFEI
;
A
#
# COMPACT_ATOMS: atom_id res chain seq x y z
N MET A 1 10.44 46.27 24.62
CA MET A 1 11.46 46.87 23.72
C MET A 1 11.51 45.98 22.48
N LYS A 2 11.19 46.42 21.26
CA LYS A 2 11.99 47.27 20.33
C LYS A 2 13.40 46.66 20.09
N SER A 3 13.88 46.37 18.88
CA SER A 3 13.50 46.71 17.47
C SER A 3 13.68 45.47 16.53
N LEU A 4 13.18 45.31 15.28
CA LEU A 4 13.30 46.09 14.01
C LEU A 4 14.76 46.50 13.66
N SER A 5 15.26 46.51 12.41
CA SER A 5 14.63 46.51 11.06
C SER A 5 15.60 45.92 9.99
N PRO A 6 15.20 45.80 8.69
CA PRO A 6 15.95 45.07 7.65
C PRO A 6 16.91 45.95 6.82
N PHE A 7 17.62 45.33 5.86
CA PHE A 7 18.43 46.02 4.85
C PHE A 7 17.85 45.83 3.43
N LEU A 8 17.84 46.91 2.64
CA LEU A 8 17.20 47.03 1.34
C LEU A 8 18.11 47.83 0.39
N PHE A 9 18.39 47.29 -0.80
CA PHE A 9 19.02 47.94 -1.97
C PHE A 9 18.47 47.20 -3.20
N LEU A 10 17.80 47.76 -4.22
CA LEU A 10 17.72 49.10 -4.82
C LEU A 10 18.94 49.52 -5.67
N PHE A 11 18.93 49.19 -6.98
CA PHE A 11 18.90 50.12 -8.13
C PHE A 11 19.08 49.37 -9.47
N GLY A 12 18.59 49.91 -10.59
CA GLY A 12 18.89 49.35 -11.93
C GLY A 12 17.89 49.65 -13.06
N PHE A 13 17.56 50.91 -13.31
CA PHE A 13 16.62 51.33 -14.36
C PHE A 13 17.40 51.68 -15.65
N VAL A 14 17.06 51.06 -16.80
CA VAL A 14 17.53 51.49 -18.14
C VAL A 14 16.38 51.39 -19.14
N LEU A 15 16.18 52.45 -19.92
CA LEU A 15 15.07 52.63 -20.84
C LEU A 15 15.58 53.29 -22.14
N LEU A 16 15.46 52.60 -23.28
CA LEU A 16 15.66 53.10 -24.66
C LEU A 16 14.65 52.29 -25.53
N LEU A 17 13.68 52.87 -26.25
CA LEU A 17 13.75 53.80 -27.40
C LEU A 17 14.58 53.22 -28.56
N SER A 18 14.18 53.18 -29.84
CA SER A 18 12.90 53.45 -30.56
C SER A 18 13.07 52.99 -32.02
N ALA A 19 12.01 52.61 -32.75
CA ALA A 19 11.94 52.79 -34.22
C ALA A 19 10.50 52.59 -34.75
N CYS A 20 10.03 53.52 -35.59
CA CYS A 20 8.72 53.48 -36.27
C CYS A 20 8.87 53.20 -37.77
N GLY A 21 7.78 52.77 -38.41
CA GLY A 21 7.55 52.88 -39.85
C GLY A 21 6.48 51.89 -40.34
N GLY A 22 5.37 52.30 -40.98
CA GLY A 22 4.83 53.65 -41.20
C GLY A 22 3.87 53.70 -42.39
N ASN A 23 2.69 54.33 -42.23
CA ASN A 23 1.68 54.72 -43.26
C ASN A 23 1.10 53.57 -44.14
N GLU A 24 -0.09 53.60 -44.77
CA GLU A 24 -1.34 54.42 -44.76
C GLU A 24 -2.45 53.51 -45.41
N GLU A 25 -3.77 53.77 -45.40
CA GLU A 25 -4.54 54.97 -45.05
C GLU A 25 -5.95 54.64 -44.43
N VAL A 26 -6.93 55.53 -44.64
CA VAL A 26 -8.31 55.64 -44.11
C VAL A 26 -9.35 54.63 -44.65
N ALA A 27 -10.21 54.10 -43.77
CA ALA A 27 -11.68 54.20 -43.87
C ALA A 27 -12.39 53.82 -42.56
N THR A 28 -13.06 54.79 -41.92
CA THR A 28 -13.85 54.58 -40.69
C THR A 28 -15.31 54.21 -41.00
N VAL A 29 -15.80 53.08 -40.45
CA VAL A 29 -17.12 53.01 -39.81
C VAL A 29 -17.08 51.95 -38.70
N ASP A 30 -17.48 52.31 -37.48
CA ASP A 30 -17.66 51.40 -36.35
C ASP A 30 -18.97 50.60 -36.53
N PRO A 31 -19.02 49.29 -36.22
CA PRO A 31 -19.83 48.95 -35.05
C PRO A 31 -19.31 47.76 -34.22
N ALA A 32 -18.95 48.06 -32.98
CA ALA A 32 -19.02 47.24 -31.76
C ALA A 32 -18.19 45.92 -31.70
N PRO A 33 -17.69 45.52 -30.52
CA PRO A 33 -16.73 44.42 -30.44
C PRO A 33 -17.40 43.06 -30.69
N VAL A 34 -16.96 42.38 -31.75
CA VAL A 34 -17.21 40.94 -31.91
C VAL A 34 -16.40 40.22 -30.83
N GLN A 35 -17.07 39.67 -29.81
CA GLN A 35 -16.39 38.86 -28.80
C GLN A 35 -15.75 37.64 -29.48
N PRO A 36 -14.45 37.38 -29.29
CA PRO A 36 -13.87 36.09 -29.60
C PRO A 36 -14.60 35.04 -28.77
N THR A 37 -15.20 34.05 -29.45
CA THR A 37 -16.03 33.03 -28.82
C THR A 37 -15.28 32.33 -27.69
N ASP A 38 -15.93 32.22 -26.54
CA ASP A 38 -15.41 31.53 -25.37
C ASP A 38 -14.90 30.13 -25.76
N SER A 39 -13.61 29.89 -25.53
CA SER A 39 -12.97 28.64 -25.90
C SER A 39 -13.37 27.58 -24.90
N ALA A 40 -14.47 26.88 -25.22
CA ALA A 40 -14.98 25.75 -24.43
C ALA A 40 -13.80 24.87 -23.98
N PRO A 41 -13.61 24.65 -22.65
CA PRO A 41 -12.48 23.90 -22.15
C PRO A 41 -12.41 22.53 -22.82
N ALA A 42 -11.24 22.21 -23.38
CA ALA A 42 -10.99 20.92 -24.01
C ALA A 42 -11.40 19.81 -23.03
N ALA A 43 -12.39 19.00 -23.42
CA ALA A 43 -12.98 18.01 -22.54
C ALA A 43 -11.90 17.08 -22.00
N ALA A 44 -11.67 17.13 -20.68
CA ALA A 44 -10.69 16.28 -20.02
C ALA A 44 -10.98 14.80 -20.40
N PRO A 45 -9.95 14.02 -20.76
CA PRO A 45 -10.15 12.67 -21.28
C PRO A 45 -10.96 11.83 -20.29
N ALA A 46 -12.00 11.15 -20.80
CA ALA A 46 -12.97 10.44 -19.99
C ALA A 46 -12.27 9.55 -18.94
N SER A 47 -12.38 9.97 -17.67
CA SER A 47 -11.65 9.39 -16.55
C SER A 47 -11.95 7.91 -16.42
N LYS A 48 -10.96 7.04 -16.69
CA LYS A 48 -11.06 5.60 -16.46
C LYS A 48 -11.36 5.35 -14.99
N GLY A 49 -12.62 5.02 -14.68
CA GLY A 49 -13.10 4.81 -13.32
C GLY A 49 -12.23 3.82 -12.55
N ARG A 50 -12.08 4.06 -11.25
CA ARG A 50 -11.42 3.14 -10.33
C ARG A 50 -12.49 2.34 -9.58
N ILE A 51 -12.11 1.16 -9.11
CA ILE A 51 -12.94 0.30 -8.28
C ILE A 51 -12.33 0.27 -6.87
N VAL A 52 -13.14 0.51 -5.86
CA VAL A 52 -12.76 0.32 -4.46
C VAL A 52 -12.73 -1.18 -4.15
N TRP A 53 -11.63 -1.73 -3.63
CA TRP A 53 -11.51 -3.18 -3.36
C TRP A 53 -11.55 -3.55 -1.86
N VAL A 54 -11.48 -2.56 -0.98
CA VAL A 54 -11.64 -2.72 0.48
C VAL A 54 -12.96 -2.15 0.97
N ASP A 55 -13.60 -2.84 1.90
CA ASP A 55 -14.78 -2.33 2.59
C ASP A 55 -14.41 -1.19 3.53
N GLY A 56 -15.19 -0.10 3.48
CA GLY A 56 -15.01 1.03 4.38
C GLY A 56 -13.84 1.95 4.03
N LEU A 57 -13.36 1.95 2.78
CA LEU A 57 -12.32 2.87 2.33
C LEU A 57 -12.74 4.31 2.63
N SER A 58 -11.90 5.05 3.35
CA SER A 58 -12.24 6.39 3.82
C SER A 58 -12.00 7.44 2.74
N LEU A 59 -13.04 8.18 2.37
CA LEU A 59 -12.95 9.44 1.62
C LEU A 59 -12.66 10.57 2.61
N ARG A 60 -11.74 11.48 2.29
CA ARG A 60 -11.22 12.50 3.22
C ARG A 60 -11.16 13.90 2.62
N GLU A 61 -11.14 14.91 3.49
CA GLU A 61 -11.10 16.33 3.08
C GLU A 61 -9.75 16.74 2.48
N SER A 62 -8.67 16.02 2.79
CA SER A 62 -7.32 16.24 2.24
C SER A 62 -6.54 14.92 2.14
N PRO A 63 -5.45 14.84 1.34
CA PRO A 63 -4.71 13.60 1.09
C PRO A 63 -3.82 13.19 2.28
N SER A 64 -4.42 12.70 3.36
CA SER A 64 -3.69 12.17 4.53
C SER A 64 -4.49 11.17 5.37
N LEU A 65 -3.83 10.15 5.94
CA LEU A 65 -4.45 9.20 6.88
C LEU A 65 -4.94 9.86 8.19
N THR A 66 -4.54 11.09 8.50
CA THR A 66 -5.05 11.86 9.66
C THR A 66 -6.17 12.84 9.30
N ALA A 67 -6.37 13.17 8.01
CA ALA A 67 -7.38 14.12 7.57
C ALA A 67 -8.81 13.68 7.94
N LYS A 68 -9.71 14.65 8.16
CA LYS A 68 -11.11 14.38 8.50
C LYS A 68 -11.78 13.54 7.40
N ARG A 69 -12.60 12.57 7.83
CA ARG A 69 -13.34 11.67 6.92
C ARG A 69 -14.65 12.32 6.48
N VAL A 70 -14.86 12.37 5.17
CA VAL A 70 -16.09 12.80 4.50
C VAL A 70 -17.09 11.64 4.41
N ALA A 71 -16.61 10.46 4.03
CA ALA A 71 -17.44 9.27 3.82
C ALA A 71 -16.65 7.97 3.99
N LYS A 72 -17.37 6.84 3.96
CA LYS A 72 -16.83 5.50 3.79
C LYS A 72 -17.42 4.90 2.51
N MET A 73 -16.57 4.44 1.61
CA MET A 73 -16.94 3.77 0.36
C MET A 73 -16.99 2.25 0.57
N LYS A 74 -17.74 1.55 -0.28
CA LYS A 74 -17.94 0.09 -0.22
C LYS A 74 -17.00 -0.64 -1.19
N ASN A 75 -16.70 -1.90 -0.91
CA ASN A 75 -16.04 -2.76 -1.90
C ASN A 75 -16.94 -2.92 -3.15
N GLY A 76 -16.34 -2.87 -4.33
CA GLY A 76 -17.02 -2.88 -5.63
C GLY A 76 -17.52 -1.52 -6.10
N GLU A 77 -17.48 -0.47 -5.27
CA GLU A 77 -17.92 0.87 -5.64
C GLU A 77 -17.02 1.45 -6.76
N VAL A 78 -17.66 1.96 -7.83
CA VAL A 78 -16.98 2.60 -8.96
C VAL A 78 -16.91 4.10 -8.72
N VAL A 79 -15.70 4.65 -8.77
CA VAL A 79 -15.43 6.06 -8.45
C VAL A 79 -14.74 6.77 -9.61
N LYS A 80 -15.10 8.04 -9.79
CA LYS A 80 -14.59 8.89 -10.87
C LYS A 80 -13.40 9.71 -10.37
N LEU A 81 -12.24 9.59 -11.00
CA LEU A 81 -11.08 10.46 -10.67
C LEU A 81 -11.31 11.87 -11.20
N THR A 82 -10.99 12.90 -10.41
CA THR A 82 -11.03 14.31 -10.87
C THR A 82 -9.85 14.66 -11.78
N GLY A 83 -8.76 13.88 -11.67
CA GLY A 83 -7.47 14.12 -12.32
C GLY A 83 -6.38 14.52 -11.33
N GLN A 84 -6.76 14.99 -10.12
CA GLN A 84 -5.81 15.34 -9.07
C GLN A 84 -5.26 14.11 -8.35
N LYS A 85 -3.98 14.16 -7.98
CA LYS A 85 -3.27 13.20 -7.14
C LYS A 85 -2.36 13.94 -6.16
N SER A 86 -1.96 13.31 -5.06
CA SER A 86 -0.86 13.85 -4.25
C SER A 86 0.48 13.68 -4.96
N ASP A 87 1.42 14.57 -4.64
CA ASP A 87 2.81 14.47 -5.10
C ASP A 87 3.52 13.30 -4.41
N GLU A 88 3.36 13.20 -3.10
CA GLU A 88 3.95 12.17 -2.25
C GLU A 88 3.05 10.93 -2.11
N ASN A 89 3.70 9.78 -1.87
CA ASN A 89 3.04 8.54 -1.43
C ASN A 89 2.88 8.53 0.09
N GLU A 90 1.76 8.00 0.59
CA GLU A 90 1.60 7.67 2.02
C GLU A 90 1.56 6.15 2.21
N ASN A 91 2.07 5.67 3.34
CA ASN A 91 2.09 4.25 3.69
C ASN A 91 0.80 3.84 4.41
N ALA A 92 0.00 2.94 3.83
CA ALA A 92 -1.22 2.41 4.41
C ALA A 92 -1.24 0.88 4.43
N VAL A 93 -1.64 0.28 5.56
CA VAL A 93 -1.84 -1.17 5.68
C VAL A 93 -3.29 -1.51 5.39
N LEU A 94 -3.54 -2.31 4.36
CA LEU A 94 -4.88 -2.67 3.89
C LEU A 94 -4.99 -4.19 3.78
N ARG A 95 -5.85 -4.80 4.62
CA ARG A 95 -6.04 -6.26 4.74
C ARG A 95 -4.69 -7.02 4.79
N GLY A 96 -3.81 -6.58 5.70
CA GLY A 96 -2.51 -7.20 5.95
C GLY A 96 -1.42 -6.92 4.92
N VAL A 97 -1.61 -6.00 3.96
CA VAL A 97 -0.56 -5.64 2.99
C VAL A 97 -0.23 -4.15 3.09
N LEU A 98 1.06 -3.83 3.01
CA LEU A 98 1.55 -2.45 2.96
C LEU A 98 1.49 -1.89 1.54
N TYR A 99 0.79 -0.76 1.39
CA TYR A 99 0.70 0.01 0.16
C TYR A 99 1.35 1.38 0.37
N SER A 100 2.45 1.64 -0.35
CA SER A 100 3.00 2.99 -0.54
C SER A 100 2.48 3.51 -1.88
N GLU A 101 1.47 4.37 -1.83
CA GLU A 101 0.70 4.81 -3.01
C GLU A 101 0.28 6.28 -2.80
N PRO A 102 0.06 7.05 -3.88
CA PRO A 102 -0.44 8.40 -3.76
C PRO A 102 -1.92 8.40 -3.39
N TRP A 103 -2.40 9.54 -2.91
CA TRP A 103 -3.81 9.84 -2.80
C TRP A 103 -4.36 10.29 -4.15
N TYR A 104 -5.62 9.95 -4.42
CA TYR A 104 -6.37 10.44 -5.56
C TYR A 104 -7.60 11.21 -5.10
N GLU A 105 -7.84 12.36 -5.70
CA GLU A 105 -9.12 13.03 -5.54
C GLU A 105 -10.14 12.40 -6.50
N LEU A 106 -11.33 12.15 -5.98
CA LEU A 106 -12.39 11.46 -6.68
C LEU A 106 -13.78 11.95 -6.29
N THR A 107 -14.75 11.61 -7.13
CA THR A 107 -16.18 11.77 -6.88
C THR A 107 -16.84 10.39 -6.82
N THR A 108 -17.63 10.14 -5.78
CA THR A 108 -18.50 8.95 -5.63
C THR A 108 -19.77 9.08 -6.47
N GLU A 109 -20.51 7.98 -6.65
CA GLU A 109 -21.78 7.98 -7.39
C GLU A 109 -22.85 8.89 -6.74
N ASP A 110 -22.83 9.02 -5.41
CA ASP A 110 -23.70 9.94 -4.66
C ASP A 110 -23.19 11.40 -4.59
N GLY A 111 -22.21 11.75 -5.44
CA GLY A 111 -21.75 13.12 -5.65
C GLY A 111 -20.79 13.67 -4.59
N LYS A 112 -20.34 12.86 -3.62
CA LYS A 112 -19.34 13.31 -2.64
C LYS A 112 -17.96 13.36 -3.27
N GLN A 113 -17.27 14.49 -3.08
CA GLN A 113 -15.89 14.68 -3.52
C GLN A 113 -14.92 14.61 -2.34
N GLY A 114 -13.72 14.09 -2.58
CA GLY A 114 -12.62 14.09 -1.62
C GLY A 114 -11.49 13.14 -2.03
N TRP A 115 -10.58 12.93 -1.10
CA TRP A 115 -9.34 12.18 -1.31
C TRP A 115 -9.45 10.74 -0.77
N ALA A 116 -8.99 9.77 -1.56
CA ALA A 116 -8.85 8.37 -1.13
C ALA A 116 -7.44 7.85 -1.42
N HIS A 117 -6.93 6.99 -0.53
CA HIS A 117 -5.60 6.39 -0.66
C HIS A 117 -5.57 5.38 -1.82
N GLY A 118 -4.61 5.53 -2.73
CA GLY A 118 -4.48 4.70 -3.93
C GLY A 118 -4.31 3.21 -3.66
N GLY A 119 -3.84 2.84 -2.46
CA GLY A 119 -3.79 1.46 -2.00
C GLY A 119 -5.16 0.78 -1.97
N GLY A 120 -6.25 1.50 -1.67
CA GLY A 120 -7.61 0.97 -1.62
C GLY A 120 -8.35 0.95 -2.97
N LEU A 121 -7.73 1.49 -4.03
CA LEU A 121 -8.27 1.61 -5.37
C LEU A 121 -7.56 0.64 -6.33
N LYS A 122 -8.29 0.16 -7.34
CA LYS A 122 -7.76 -0.63 -8.45
C LYS A 122 -8.42 -0.29 -9.79
N GLY A 123 -7.72 -0.54 -10.90
CA GLY A 123 -8.29 -0.53 -12.24
C GLY A 123 -9.17 -1.76 -12.51
N ASN A 124 -10.04 -1.68 -13.52
CA ASN A 124 -11.01 -2.73 -13.87
C ASN A 124 -10.37 -4.08 -14.27
N ARG A 125 -9.09 -4.08 -14.68
CA ARG A 125 -8.32 -5.30 -15.02
C ARG A 125 -7.11 -5.52 -14.09
N GLU A 126 -7.01 -4.74 -13.02
CA GLU A 126 -5.87 -4.81 -12.09
C GLU A 126 -6.12 -5.88 -11.03
N VAL A 127 -5.22 -6.86 -10.95
CA VAL A 127 -5.22 -7.86 -9.88
C VAL A 127 -4.58 -7.22 -8.64
N LYS A 128 -5.42 -6.60 -7.81
CA LYS A 128 -5.02 -5.95 -6.57
C LYS A 128 -6.00 -6.25 -5.45
N GLY A 129 -5.42 -6.47 -4.27
CA GLY A 129 -6.13 -6.66 -3.02
C GLY A 129 -6.30 -8.12 -2.59
N ASN A 130 -6.56 -8.30 -1.30
CA ASN A 130 -6.75 -9.60 -0.67
C ASN A 130 -8.14 -9.71 -0.02
N ARG A 131 -8.54 -10.92 0.36
CA ARG A 131 -9.70 -11.19 1.21
C ARG A 131 -9.46 -10.59 2.61
N PRO A 132 -10.52 -10.26 3.40
CA PRO A 132 -10.34 -9.86 4.80
C PRO A 132 -9.54 -10.90 5.58
N LEU A 133 -8.64 -10.44 6.46
CA LEU A 133 -7.89 -11.29 7.37
C LEU A 133 -8.40 -11.08 8.80
N THR A 134 -8.50 -12.17 9.56
CA THR A 134 -8.70 -12.19 11.01
C THR A 134 -7.81 -13.26 11.62
N ASP A 135 -7.66 -13.25 12.94
CA ASP A 135 -6.87 -14.22 13.73
C ASP A 135 -7.25 -15.69 13.48
N THR A 136 -8.44 -15.95 12.93
CA THR A 136 -8.97 -17.28 12.62
C THR A 136 -9.35 -17.47 11.14
N LYS A 137 -9.35 -16.43 10.31
CA LYS A 137 -9.71 -16.53 8.89
C LYS A 137 -8.70 -15.79 8.03
N PHE A 138 -7.92 -16.54 7.25
CA PHE A 138 -6.88 -15.97 6.39
C PHE A 138 -6.65 -16.81 5.15
N ASN A 139 -6.13 -16.18 4.11
CA ASN A 139 -5.63 -16.83 2.90
C ASN A 139 -4.25 -16.24 2.59
N PHE A 140 -3.24 -17.10 2.60
CA PHE A 140 -1.87 -16.77 2.25
C PHE A 140 -1.47 -17.56 1.00
N PRO A 141 -1.00 -16.90 -0.09
CA PRO A 141 -0.58 -17.59 -1.31
C PRO A 141 0.42 -18.71 -1.03
N TYR A 142 0.29 -19.84 -1.75
CA TYR A 142 1.05 -21.09 -1.57
C TYR A 142 0.87 -21.82 -0.22
N PHE A 143 0.54 -21.12 0.87
CA PHE A 143 0.37 -21.71 2.20
C PHE A 143 -1.06 -22.25 2.42
N GLY A 144 -2.10 -21.51 2.00
CA GLY A 144 -3.49 -21.99 1.99
C GLY A 144 -4.53 -20.98 2.47
N GLU A 145 -5.81 -21.36 2.34
CA GLU A 145 -6.96 -20.67 2.92
C GLU A 145 -7.47 -21.45 4.14
N PHE A 146 -7.65 -20.78 5.27
CA PHE A 146 -7.99 -21.37 6.56
C PHE A 146 -9.18 -20.65 7.20
N ASP A 147 -10.08 -21.44 7.79
CA ASP A 147 -11.11 -20.98 8.71
C ASP A 147 -11.03 -21.79 10.02
N LEU A 148 -10.20 -21.31 10.93
CA LEU A 148 -9.88 -21.93 12.21
C LEU A 148 -11.00 -21.75 13.25
N SER A 149 -12.16 -21.18 12.89
CA SER A 149 -13.22 -20.87 13.85
C SER A 149 -13.83 -22.12 14.52
N GLY A 150 -13.76 -23.28 13.86
CA GLY A 150 -14.11 -24.59 14.44
C GLY A 150 -12.94 -25.36 15.06
N TRP A 151 -11.70 -24.88 14.95
CA TRP A 151 -10.51 -25.59 15.41
C TRP A 151 -10.26 -25.35 16.90
N LYS A 152 -9.80 -26.38 17.61
CA LYS A 152 -9.43 -26.28 19.03
C LYS A 152 -8.15 -25.46 19.17
N LYS A 153 -8.28 -24.25 19.71
CA LYS A 153 -7.15 -23.40 20.11
C LYS A 153 -6.47 -23.93 21.37
N THR A 154 -5.15 -23.87 21.40
CA THR A 154 -4.26 -24.20 22.54
C THR A 154 -3.13 -23.18 22.60
N GLY A 155 -2.68 -22.84 23.81
CA GLY A 155 -1.86 -21.65 24.06
C GLY A 155 -2.70 -20.37 24.25
N PRO A 156 -2.08 -19.17 24.24
CA PRO A 156 -0.67 -18.94 23.92
C PRO A 156 0.29 -19.56 24.94
N THR A 157 1.45 -20.00 24.47
CA THR A 157 2.62 -20.31 25.30
C THR A 157 3.73 -19.35 24.92
N SER A 158 4.22 -18.59 25.90
CA SER A 158 5.31 -17.64 25.71
C SER A 158 6.63 -18.23 26.21
N THR A 159 7.69 -18.04 25.44
CA THR A 159 9.07 -18.43 25.78
C THR A 159 10.01 -17.30 25.41
N SER A 160 10.99 -17.00 26.26
CA SER A 160 12.02 -16.00 25.99
C SER A 160 13.35 -16.67 25.67
N ALA A 161 14.08 -16.17 24.67
CA ALA A 161 15.42 -16.63 24.33
C ALA A 161 16.30 -15.42 23.96
N GLY A 162 17.28 -15.11 24.82
CA GLY A 162 17.96 -13.81 24.76
C GLY A 162 16.97 -12.67 25.01
N ASP A 163 17.07 -11.61 24.22
CA ASP A 163 16.20 -10.43 24.30
C ASP A 163 14.88 -10.58 23.48
N PHE A 164 14.60 -11.77 22.97
CA PHE A 164 13.42 -12.05 22.15
C PHE A 164 12.37 -12.88 22.90
N ASP A 165 11.14 -12.37 22.93
CA ASP A 165 9.95 -13.10 23.35
C ASP A 165 9.25 -13.73 22.15
N TYR A 166 8.88 -15.01 22.29
CA TYR A 166 8.20 -15.83 21.30
C TYR A 166 6.86 -16.26 21.88
N THR A 167 5.76 -15.84 21.26
CA THR A 167 4.40 -16.27 21.63
C THR A 167 3.90 -17.28 20.60
N THR A 168 3.67 -18.52 21.02
CA THR A 168 3.15 -19.59 20.15
C THR A 168 1.69 -19.89 20.46
N THR A 169 0.85 -19.87 19.43
CA THR A 169 -0.55 -20.32 19.47
C THR A 169 -0.72 -21.50 18.53
N THR A 170 -1.34 -22.59 19.00
CA THR A 170 -1.61 -23.77 18.16
C THR A 170 -3.10 -24.05 18.04
N TYR A 171 -3.56 -24.24 16.81
CA TYR A 171 -4.92 -24.69 16.48
C TYR A 171 -4.88 -26.16 16.01
N VAL A 172 -5.89 -26.95 16.39
CA VAL A 172 -6.03 -28.36 16.00
C VAL A 172 -7.45 -28.62 15.51
N GLY A 173 -7.59 -29.12 14.28
CA GLY A 173 -8.87 -29.42 13.62
C GLY A 173 -8.62 -30.16 12.31
N ASP A 174 -9.66 -30.78 11.74
CA ASP A 174 -9.63 -31.41 10.41
C ASP A 174 -8.46 -32.39 10.15
N GLY A 175 -7.99 -33.08 11.19
CA GLY A 175 -6.84 -34.00 11.12
C GLY A 175 -5.48 -33.31 10.99
N GLN A 176 -5.41 -32.00 11.23
CA GLN A 176 -4.24 -31.15 11.11
C GLN A 176 -3.95 -30.38 12.41
N ARG A 177 -2.72 -29.85 12.48
CA ARG A 177 -2.24 -28.93 13.51
C ARG A 177 -1.61 -27.73 12.83
N LEU A 178 -2.02 -26.53 13.20
CA LEU A 178 -1.39 -25.28 12.76
C LEU A 178 -0.84 -24.55 13.98
N SER A 179 0.49 -24.47 14.09
CA SER A 179 1.16 -23.59 15.06
C SER A 179 1.51 -22.26 14.39
N ILE A 180 1.31 -21.17 15.12
CA ILE A 180 1.67 -19.80 14.73
C ILE A 180 2.53 -19.24 15.86
N THR A 181 3.80 -18.98 15.58
CA THR A 181 4.74 -18.34 16.52
C THR A 181 4.97 -16.89 16.07
N THR A 182 4.91 -15.96 17.01
CA THR A 182 5.13 -14.53 16.77
C THR A 182 6.25 -14.00 17.64
N THR A 183 7.11 -13.17 17.06
CA THR A 183 8.24 -12.52 17.76
C THR A 183 8.25 -11.03 17.44
N GLY A 184 8.55 -10.19 18.43
CA GLY A 184 8.65 -8.72 18.27
C GLY A 184 7.32 -7.97 18.15
N THR A 185 6.19 -8.68 17.99
CA THR A 185 4.84 -8.10 17.83
C THR A 185 4.28 -7.46 19.11
N GLU A 186 4.63 -7.99 20.28
CA GLU A 186 4.13 -7.53 21.59
C GLU A 186 5.14 -6.67 22.35
N SER A 187 6.45 -6.89 22.16
CA SER A 187 7.54 -6.22 22.87
C SER A 187 7.96 -4.87 22.27
N GLY A 188 7.43 -4.48 21.10
CA GLY A 188 7.82 -3.23 20.43
C GLY A 188 9.24 -3.23 19.85
N SER A 189 9.77 -4.43 19.57
CA SER A 189 11.10 -4.72 19.00
C SER A 189 11.62 -3.65 18.04
N GLU A 190 12.82 -3.13 18.30
CA GLU A 190 13.44 -2.12 17.42
C GLU A 190 13.83 -2.69 16.04
N TYR A 191 14.19 -3.98 15.97
CA TYR A 191 14.66 -4.66 14.76
C TYR A 191 13.54 -5.03 13.77
N GLY A 192 12.31 -5.20 14.26
CA GLY A 192 11.21 -5.75 13.46
C GLY A 192 10.42 -6.85 14.16
N TYR A 193 9.61 -7.57 13.38
CA TYR A 193 8.78 -8.68 13.86
C TYR A 193 8.65 -9.79 12.81
N ASN A 194 8.33 -11.00 13.25
CA ASN A 194 8.07 -12.14 12.38
C ASN A 194 6.88 -12.99 12.83
N PHE A 195 6.32 -13.72 11.87
CA PHE A 195 5.27 -14.72 12.04
C PHE A 195 5.71 -16.03 11.36
N ASP A 196 5.82 -17.08 12.16
CA ASP A 196 6.19 -18.43 11.73
C ASP A 196 4.97 -19.35 11.81
N TYR A 197 4.50 -19.83 10.66
CA TYR A 197 3.40 -20.76 10.55
C TYR A 197 3.93 -22.16 10.23
N LEU A 198 3.55 -23.15 11.04
CA LEU A 198 3.87 -24.56 10.86
C LEU A 198 2.58 -25.37 10.75
N LEU A 199 2.29 -25.89 9.56
CA LEU A 199 1.17 -26.79 9.29
C LEU A 199 1.66 -28.24 9.29
N GLN A 200 1.06 -29.08 10.13
CA GLN A 200 1.35 -30.51 10.26
C GLN A 200 0.09 -31.35 10.09
N ASN A 201 0.26 -32.61 9.67
CA ASN A 201 -0.81 -33.61 9.72
C ASN A 201 -0.95 -34.25 11.12
N SER A 202 -1.90 -35.18 11.27
CA SER A 202 -2.16 -35.90 12.52
C SER A 202 -1.01 -36.78 13.03
N ARG A 203 -0.03 -37.12 12.18
CA ARG A 203 1.19 -37.86 12.56
C ARG A 203 2.33 -36.95 13.03
N GLY A 204 2.21 -35.64 12.80
CA GLY A 204 3.26 -34.65 13.04
C GLY A 204 4.16 -34.37 11.84
N ASP A 205 3.90 -34.96 10.67
CA ASP A 205 4.67 -34.63 9.47
C ASP A 205 4.34 -33.19 9.04
N THR A 206 5.36 -32.40 8.76
CA THR A 206 5.21 -31.04 8.19
C THR A 206 4.62 -31.13 6.79
N LEU A 207 3.50 -30.43 6.58
CA LEU A 207 2.86 -30.27 5.28
C LEU A 207 3.36 -29.00 4.58
N LYS A 208 3.35 -27.88 5.33
CA LYS A 208 3.73 -26.56 4.83
C LYS A 208 4.33 -25.73 5.96
N THR A 209 5.28 -24.87 5.63
CA THR A 209 5.70 -23.76 6.49
C THR A 209 5.49 -22.43 5.79
N ARG A 210 5.29 -21.36 6.57
CA ARG A 210 5.32 -20.00 6.08
C ARG A 210 6.03 -19.10 7.09
N TYR A 211 7.10 -18.46 6.63
CA TYR A 211 7.78 -17.38 7.33
C TYR A 211 7.32 -16.05 6.74
N PHE A 212 7.05 -15.08 7.61
CA PHE A 212 6.84 -13.69 7.24
C PHE A 212 7.65 -12.82 8.20
N SER A 213 8.37 -11.83 7.68
CA SER A 213 9.08 -10.85 8.51
C SER A 213 8.94 -9.43 8.00
N TYR A 214 9.07 -8.48 8.92
CA TYR A 214 9.32 -7.07 8.63
C TYR A 214 10.63 -6.71 9.32
N ASN A 215 11.66 -6.38 8.56
CA ASN A 215 12.95 -5.97 9.09
C ASN A 215 13.12 -4.45 8.97
N ASN A 216 13.40 -3.79 10.10
CA ASN A 216 13.58 -2.35 10.17
C ASN A 216 14.94 -1.88 9.66
N ASP A 217 16.00 -2.68 9.81
CA ASP A 217 17.38 -2.27 9.49
C ASP A 217 17.62 -2.27 7.99
N ILE A 218 17.31 -3.39 7.32
CA ILE A 218 17.42 -3.50 5.85
C ILE A 218 16.20 -2.95 5.11
N ARG A 219 15.17 -2.50 5.84
CA ARG A 219 13.92 -1.93 5.30
C ARG A 219 13.26 -2.86 4.25
N GLU A 220 13.07 -4.11 4.63
CA GLU A 220 12.44 -5.14 3.79
C GLU A 220 11.34 -5.89 4.55
N ILE A 221 10.27 -6.22 3.82
CA ILE A 221 9.31 -7.26 4.20
C ILE A 221 9.64 -8.51 3.39
N GLU A 222 9.82 -9.64 4.05
CA GLU A 222 10.05 -10.94 3.42
C GLU A 222 8.85 -11.87 3.65
N GLU A 223 8.54 -12.70 2.65
CA GLU A 223 7.61 -13.80 2.79
C GLU A 223 8.16 -15.05 2.08
N VAL A 224 8.30 -16.13 2.84
CA VAL A 224 8.75 -17.44 2.36
C VAL A 224 7.69 -18.47 2.70
N VAL A 225 7.35 -19.34 1.74
CA VAL A 225 6.47 -20.49 1.94
C VAL A 225 7.19 -21.73 1.41
N VAL A 226 7.23 -22.80 2.21
CA VAL A 226 7.72 -24.10 1.74
C VAL A 226 6.56 -25.09 1.69
N ASP A 227 6.37 -25.70 0.53
CA ASP A 227 5.40 -26.78 0.30
C ASP A 227 6.11 -28.13 0.30
N TYR A 228 5.76 -28.99 1.26
CA TYR A 228 6.31 -30.36 1.37
C TYR A 228 5.33 -31.42 0.84
N MET A 229 4.18 -31.02 0.28
CA MET A 229 3.14 -31.95 -0.18
C MET A 229 3.37 -32.51 -1.59
N GLY A 230 4.30 -31.92 -2.36
CA GLY A 230 4.71 -32.40 -3.67
C GLY A 230 5.73 -33.54 -3.59
N ALA A 231 5.94 -34.23 -4.73
CA ALA A 231 7.01 -35.25 -4.85
C ALA A 231 8.41 -34.64 -4.68
N GLU A 232 8.57 -33.36 -5.06
CA GLU A 232 9.71 -32.52 -4.74
C GLU A 232 9.21 -31.31 -3.93
N PRO A 233 9.68 -31.10 -2.69
CA PRO A 233 9.31 -29.92 -1.92
C PRO A 233 9.76 -28.63 -2.62
N THR A 234 8.93 -27.59 -2.59
CA THR A 234 9.16 -26.33 -3.32
C THR A 234 9.18 -25.16 -2.34
N GLN A 235 10.15 -24.25 -2.50
CA GLN A 235 10.19 -22.97 -1.82
C GLN A 235 9.64 -21.88 -2.74
N HIS A 236 8.74 -21.05 -2.21
CA HIS A 236 8.27 -19.80 -2.80
C HIS A 236 8.76 -18.64 -1.94
N ARG A 237 9.46 -17.67 -2.52
CA ARG A 237 9.96 -16.46 -1.82
C ARG A 237 9.53 -15.20 -2.57
N ARG A 238 9.15 -14.16 -1.83
CA ARG A 238 9.03 -12.79 -2.34
C ARG A 238 9.51 -11.79 -1.30
N THR A 239 9.91 -10.60 -1.76
CA THR A 239 10.25 -9.49 -0.88
C THR A 239 9.63 -8.18 -1.36
N GLN A 240 9.45 -7.27 -0.41
CA GLN A 240 8.97 -5.91 -0.63
C GLN A 240 9.85 -4.94 0.16
N SER A 241 10.63 -4.12 -0.55
CA SER A 241 11.32 -2.98 0.06
C SER A 241 10.32 -1.97 0.64
N VAL A 242 10.66 -1.37 1.76
CA VAL A 242 9.85 -0.35 2.46
C VAL A 242 10.68 0.90 2.76
N SER A 243 10.02 2.01 3.09
CA SER A 243 10.68 3.29 3.38
C SER A 243 10.65 3.72 4.85
N THR A 244 9.90 3.00 5.69
CA THR A 244 9.61 3.38 7.09
C THR A 244 9.88 2.22 8.03
N ALA A 245 9.94 2.49 9.33
CA ALA A 245 9.89 1.46 10.37
C ALA A 245 8.45 0.99 10.59
N TYR A 246 8.25 -0.26 11.02
CA TYR A 246 6.88 -0.75 11.24
C TYR A 246 6.15 0.01 12.35
N GLN A 247 6.88 0.52 13.35
CA GLN A 247 6.33 1.33 14.44
C GLN A 247 5.72 2.66 13.96
N GLN A 248 6.07 3.11 12.74
CA GLN A 248 5.50 4.30 12.10
C GLN A 248 4.20 3.98 11.33
N LEU A 249 3.86 2.70 11.15
CA LEU A 249 2.68 2.25 10.41
C LEU A 249 1.43 2.20 11.29
N LYS A 250 0.28 2.48 10.69
CA LYS A 250 -1.04 2.29 11.32
C LYS A 250 -1.54 0.87 11.05
N GLY A 251 -0.93 -0.09 11.74
CA GLY A 251 -1.22 -1.52 11.65
C GLY A 251 -0.03 -2.34 11.17
N TYR A 252 -0.16 -3.66 11.26
CA TYR A 252 0.90 -4.61 10.93
C TYR A 252 0.66 -5.24 9.55
N PRO A 253 1.59 -5.10 8.60
CA PRO A 253 1.68 -6.00 7.45
C PRO A 253 1.80 -7.46 7.88
N LEU A 254 1.10 -8.34 7.18
CA LEU A 254 1.09 -9.79 7.37
C LEU A 254 1.42 -10.54 6.07
N MET A 255 1.55 -9.84 4.94
CA MET A 255 1.94 -10.34 3.62
C MET A 255 2.78 -9.30 2.89
N ALA A 256 3.74 -9.78 2.09
CA ALA A 256 4.52 -8.95 1.18
C ALA A 256 3.73 -8.66 -0.12
N ARG A 257 4.17 -7.66 -0.87
CA ARG A 257 3.86 -7.50 -2.31
C ARG A 257 5.03 -8.03 -3.14
N GLY A 258 4.88 -7.98 -4.47
CA GLY A 258 5.91 -8.41 -5.41
C GLY A 258 5.66 -9.80 -5.97
N GLU A 259 6.43 -10.12 -7.02
CA GLU A 259 6.41 -11.41 -7.70
C GLU A 259 7.03 -12.50 -6.83
N TRP A 260 6.50 -13.72 -6.97
CA TRP A 260 7.03 -14.89 -6.28
C TRP A 260 8.11 -15.56 -7.12
N LYS A 261 9.30 -15.70 -6.55
CA LYS A 261 10.34 -16.62 -7.04
C LYS A 261 10.05 -18.00 -6.47
N SER A 262 10.08 -19.04 -7.31
CA SER A 262 9.76 -20.41 -6.90
C SER A 262 10.85 -21.36 -7.40
N GLN A 263 11.37 -22.22 -6.52
CA GLN A 263 12.41 -23.19 -6.85
C GLN A 263 12.27 -24.45 -5.98
N PRO A 264 12.78 -25.61 -6.44
CA PRO A 264 12.95 -26.79 -5.60
C PRO A 264 13.68 -26.46 -4.29
N LEU A 265 13.21 -27.01 -3.17
CA LEU A 265 13.86 -26.86 -1.87
C LEU A 265 15.29 -27.44 -1.90
N SER A 266 15.52 -28.43 -2.77
CA SER A 266 16.81 -29.04 -3.07
C SER A 266 17.81 -28.08 -3.72
N GLU A 267 17.39 -26.93 -4.25
CA GLU A 267 18.23 -25.94 -4.94
C GLU A 267 18.44 -24.64 -4.13
N VAL A 268 17.77 -24.47 -2.99
CA VAL A 268 17.93 -23.30 -2.12
C VAL A 268 19.36 -23.20 -1.61
N GLY A 269 19.98 -22.04 -1.81
CA GLY A 269 21.36 -21.75 -1.41
C GLY A 269 22.45 -22.34 -2.33
N LYS A 270 22.10 -22.87 -3.50
CA LYS A 270 23.09 -23.33 -4.49
C LYS A 270 23.53 -22.26 -5.49
N GLU A 271 22.74 -21.20 -5.68
CA GLU A 271 23.03 -20.10 -6.62
C GLU A 271 24.32 -19.33 -6.27
N ASP A 272 24.75 -19.35 -5.01
CA ASP A 272 25.94 -18.63 -4.53
C ASP A 272 27.28 -19.38 -4.76
N PHE A 273 27.26 -20.58 -5.36
CA PHE A 273 28.43 -21.46 -5.49
C PHE A 273 28.96 -21.65 -6.93
N GLU A 274 28.37 -21.00 -7.93
CA GLU A 274 28.92 -20.96 -9.30
C GLU A 274 29.65 -19.64 -9.58
N ILE A 275 30.97 -19.62 -9.27
CA ILE A 275 31.94 -18.56 -9.64
C ILE A 275 33.19 -19.22 -10.23
#